data_AF-A0A5S4YXS0-F1
#
_entry.id   AF-A0A5S4YXS0-F1
#
_cell.length_a   1.000
_cell.length_b   1.000
_cell.length_c   1.000
_cell.angle_alpha   90.00
_cell.angle_beta   90.00
_cell.angle_gamma   90.00
#
_symmetry.space_group_name_H-M   'P 1'
#
loop_
_entity.id
_entity.type
_entity.pdbx_description
1 polymer ?
#
loop_
_entity_poly.entity_id
_entity_poly.type
_entity_poly.pdbx_seq_one_letter_code
_entity_poly.pdbx_strand_id
1 'polypeptide(L)'
;MKMISACFVIAAALFPFPARSESPDGGFNKYVLTAVKMLGESRAAKGYGSAAFTQDLTFGDDGILKASGPPITMCVAAQLEVLVEALNLYARETKDVSPFHYIPKVTWARLRPLDLRGQIWMVNGSPSTGAAHAFENFGMGKRIAFKNLFPGTFVNFNRTRTGHGVVFLGYIDKTGADLSDYSNLVAGFKYFSAQGMGKPDGGLGYRWGFFADAGCPSLPADKKRDCGIIRSEANNLLVGGYVAMPNMWDAEKAAAQVLSNNVATDPALTTEGTLNESYFSGITTDD
;
A
#
# COMPACT_ATOMS: atom_id res chain seq x y z
N MET A 1 -46.26 -2.78 49.89
CA MET A 1 -45.63 -2.61 48.58
C MET A 1 -44.27 -3.32 48.59
N LYS A 2 -44.11 -4.42 47.83
CA LYS A 2 -42.84 -5.13 47.70
C LYS A 2 -42.11 -4.58 46.46
N MET A 3 -40.96 -3.93 46.67
CA MET A 3 -40.07 -3.51 45.59
C MET A 3 -39.33 -4.74 45.04
N ILE A 4 -39.59 -5.08 43.79
CA ILE A 4 -38.82 -6.07 43.04
C ILE A 4 -37.64 -5.31 42.42
N SER A 5 -36.44 -5.59 42.92
CA SER A 5 -35.19 -5.05 42.38
C SER A 5 -34.80 -5.85 41.13
N ALA A 6 -34.92 -5.23 39.96
CA ALA A 6 -34.49 -5.82 38.70
C ALA A 6 -32.98 -5.59 38.51
N CYS A 7 -32.19 -6.67 38.64
CA CYS A 7 -30.79 -6.67 38.23
C CYS A 7 -30.71 -6.60 36.70
N PHE A 8 -30.41 -5.43 36.16
CA PHE A 8 -29.96 -5.29 34.78
C PHE A 8 -28.53 -5.83 34.65
N VAL A 9 -28.40 -7.03 34.10
CA VAL A 9 -27.11 -7.53 33.61
C VAL A 9 -26.80 -6.75 32.33
N ILE A 10 -25.93 -5.74 32.44
CA ILE A 10 -25.35 -5.08 31.27
C ILE A 10 -24.40 -6.10 30.63
N ALA A 11 -24.89 -6.76 29.58
CA ALA A 11 -24.04 -7.52 28.68
C ALA A 11 -23.11 -6.51 27.98
N ALA A 12 -21.89 -6.36 28.49
CA ALA A 12 -20.83 -5.67 27.78
C ALA A 12 -20.62 -6.43 26.46
N ALA A 13 -21.07 -5.84 25.36
CA ALA A 13 -20.74 -6.32 24.03
C ALA A 13 -19.21 -6.30 23.92
N LEU A 14 -18.60 -7.48 23.94
CA LEU A 14 -17.20 -7.68 23.63
C LEU A 14 -17.03 -7.28 22.16
N PHE A 15 -16.77 -6.00 21.91
CA PHE A 15 -16.31 -5.56 20.60
C PHE A 15 -14.97 -6.25 20.34
N PRO A 16 -14.78 -6.88 19.17
CA PRO A 16 -13.51 -7.48 18.81
C PRO A 16 -12.42 -6.41 18.91
N PHE A 17 -11.38 -6.71 19.69
CA PHE A 17 -10.22 -5.83 19.82
C PHE A 17 -9.74 -5.43 18.42
N PRO A 18 -9.54 -4.13 18.14
CA PRO A 18 -8.98 -3.73 16.86
C PRO A 18 -7.62 -4.40 16.71
N ALA A 19 -7.33 -4.87 15.51
CA ALA A 19 -6.02 -5.39 15.14
C ALA A 19 -4.92 -4.46 15.65
N ARG A 20 -3.76 -5.01 16.05
CA ARG A 20 -2.59 -4.26 16.53
C ARG A 20 -2.39 -3.01 15.67
N SER A 21 -2.80 -1.85 16.18
CA SER A 21 -2.91 -0.62 15.39
C SER A 21 -1.61 0.18 15.39
N GLU A 22 -0.69 -0.12 16.33
CA GLU A 22 0.56 0.61 16.46
C GLU A 22 1.68 -0.11 15.70
N SER A 23 2.18 0.59 14.67
CA SER A 23 3.46 0.30 14.04
C SER A 23 4.56 0.25 15.09
N PRO A 24 5.56 -0.67 14.98
CA PRO A 24 6.71 -0.69 15.87
C PRO A 24 7.55 0.61 15.88
N ASP A 25 7.25 1.54 14.97
CA ASP A 25 8.11 2.66 14.57
C ASP A 25 7.47 4.02 14.85
N GLY A 26 6.62 4.11 15.87
CA GLY A 26 6.07 5.40 16.31
C GLY A 26 4.85 5.91 15.55
N GLY A 27 4.19 5.03 14.77
CA GLY A 27 2.81 5.28 14.35
C GLY A 27 2.59 6.01 13.02
N PHE A 28 3.57 6.08 12.11
CA PHE A 28 3.38 6.71 10.78
C PHE A 28 2.21 6.09 10.00
N ASN A 29 1.87 4.83 10.27
CA ASN A 29 0.72 4.15 9.69
C ASN A 29 -0.62 4.87 9.95
N LYS A 30 -0.74 5.70 11.00
CA LYS A 30 -1.93 6.55 11.20
C LYS A 30 -2.17 7.51 10.02
N TYR A 31 -1.10 8.07 9.46
CA TYR A 31 -1.17 8.97 8.30
C TYR A 31 -1.49 8.19 7.02
N VAL A 32 -0.91 7.00 6.87
CA VAL A 32 -1.21 6.10 5.75
C VAL A 32 -2.69 5.71 5.74
N LEU A 33 -3.24 5.31 6.88
CA LEU A 33 -4.65 4.94 6.99
C LEU A 33 -5.59 6.15 6.77
N THR A 34 -5.18 7.33 7.24
CA THR A 34 -5.93 8.56 6.99
C THR A 34 -5.92 8.92 5.50
N ALA A 35 -4.78 8.80 4.82
CA ALA A 35 -4.67 9.00 3.37
C ALA A 35 -5.51 7.98 2.59
N VAL A 36 -5.49 6.70 2.96
CA VAL A 36 -6.35 5.66 2.37
C VAL A 36 -7.83 6.05 2.50
N LYS A 37 -8.28 6.46 3.70
CA LYS A 37 -9.67 6.88 3.91
C LYS A 37 -10.03 8.06 3.03
N MET A 38 -9.20 9.11 3.00
CA MET A 38 -9.41 10.30 2.19
C MET A 38 -9.50 9.99 0.69
N LEU A 39 -8.59 9.18 0.17
CA LEU A 39 -8.58 8.77 -1.23
C LEU A 39 -9.77 7.85 -1.56
N GLY A 40 -10.13 6.94 -0.65
CA GLY A 40 -11.32 6.11 -0.80
C GLY A 40 -12.62 6.93 -0.85
N GLU A 41 -12.71 8.02 -0.10
CA GLU A 41 -13.91 8.89 -0.08
C GLU A 41 -13.98 9.84 -1.28
N SER A 42 -12.83 10.34 -1.75
CA SER A 42 -12.78 11.41 -2.77
C SER A 42 -12.40 10.94 -4.17
N ARG A 43 -11.78 9.77 -4.31
CA ARG A 43 -11.16 9.28 -5.56
C ARG A 43 -11.49 7.84 -5.93
N ALA A 44 -12.36 7.15 -5.18
CA ALA A 44 -12.75 5.78 -5.51
C ALA A 44 -13.44 5.65 -6.87
N ALA A 45 -13.22 4.52 -7.53
CA ALA A 45 -13.90 4.10 -8.75
C ALA A 45 -13.81 5.09 -9.94
N LYS A 46 -12.68 5.79 -10.10
CA LYS A 46 -12.46 6.79 -11.18
C LYS A 46 -11.64 6.30 -12.38
N GLY A 47 -11.43 4.99 -12.49
CA GLY A 47 -10.74 4.35 -13.61
C GLY A 47 -9.38 3.78 -13.25
N TYR A 48 -8.99 2.71 -13.97
CA TYR A 48 -7.71 2.02 -13.86
C TYR A 48 -6.96 2.04 -15.20
N GLY A 49 -5.65 2.27 -15.15
CA GLY A 49 -4.76 2.33 -16.32
C GLY A 49 -3.32 2.66 -15.91
N SER A 50 -2.40 2.85 -16.84
CA SER A 50 -0.96 3.05 -16.54
C SER A 50 -0.57 4.45 -16.03
N ALA A 51 -1.56 5.30 -15.74
CA ALA A 51 -1.32 6.68 -15.32
C ALA A 51 -0.77 6.77 -13.88
N ALA A 52 0.11 7.75 -13.68
CA ALA A 52 0.61 8.14 -12.38
C ALA A 52 -0.37 9.10 -11.72
N PHE A 53 -0.82 8.72 -10.52
CA PHE A 53 -1.63 9.52 -9.60
C PHE A 53 -3.04 9.89 -10.12
N THR A 54 -4.02 9.91 -9.21
CA THR A 54 -5.39 10.35 -9.56
C THR A 54 -5.52 11.87 -9.62
N GLN A 55 -4.51 12.60 -9.15
CA GLN A 55 -4.45 14.05 -9.08
C GLN A 55 -3.00 14.54 -9.00
N ASP A 56 -2.78 15.82 -9.32
CA ASP A 56 -1.53 16.49 -8.99
C ASP A 56 -1.34 16.47 -7.46
N LEU A 57 -0.15 16.08 -7.01
CA LEU A 57 0.16 15.97 -5.58
C LEU A 57 1.11 17.09 -5.17
N THR A 58 0.73 17.85 -4.15
CA THR A 58 1.65 18.74 -3.47
C THR A 58 2.78 17.91 -2.86
N PHE A 59 4.01 18.39 -3.02
CA PHE A 59 5.22 17.71 -2.55
C PHE A 59 6.04 18.68 -1.70
N GLY A 60 5.60 18.88 -0.46
CA GLY A 60 6.19 19.87 0.44
C GLY A 60 6.20 21.28 -0.17
N ASP A 61 7.32 21.95 -0.01
CA ASP A 61 7.70 23.22 -0.65
C ASP A 61 8.41 23.03 -2.01
N ASP A 62 8.73 21.79 -2.38
CA ASP A 62 9.37 21.42 -3.65
C ASP A 62 8.37 21.38 -4.85
N GLY A 63 7.15 21.88 -4.66
CA GLY A 63 6.15 22.07 -5.71
C GLY A 63 5.22 20.87 -5.90
N ILE A 64 5.01 20.46 -7.17
CA ILE A 64 3.97 19.47 -7.53
C ILE A 64 4.57 18.23 -8.20
N LEU A 65 4.14 17.04 -7.80
CA LEU A 65 4.24 15.81 -8.59
C LEU A 65 3.03 15.74 -9.53
N LYS A 66 3.29 15.80 -10.83
CA LYS A 66 2.22 15.87 -11.84
C LYS A 66 1.56 14.52 -12.07
N ALA A 67 0.24 14.50 -12.10
CA ALA A 67 -0.50 13.35 -12.59
C ALA A 67 -0.30 13.21 -14.10
N SER A 68 -0.19 11.97 -14.60
CA SER A 68 0.02 11.72 -16.03
C SER A 68 -1.26 11.46 -16.81
N GLY A 69 -2.38 11.19 -16.12
CA GLY A 69 -3.66 10.90 -16.77
C GLY A 69 -4.83 10.87 -15.77
N PRO A 70 -5.03 11.94 -14.97
CA PRO A 70 -6.09 11.94 -13.96
C PRO A 70 -7.48 11.83 -14.60
N PRO A 71 -8.45 11.19 -13.95
CA PRO A 71 -8.37 10.60 -12.59
C PRO A 71 -7.93 9.12 -12.56
N ILE A 72 -7.43 8.60 -13.69
CA ILE A 72 -7.02 7.20 -13.84
C ILE A 72 -5.71 6.96 -13.07
N THR A 73 -5.55 5.79 -12.47
CA THR A 73 -4.32 5.38 -11.79
C THR A 73 -4.09 3.87 -11.89
N MET A 74 -2.93 3.38 -11.46
CA MET A 74 -2.65 1.95 -11.28
C MET A 74 -2.29 1.60 -9.83
N CYS A 75 -2.20 0.31 -9.52
CA CYS A 75 -1.99 -0.19 -8.16
C CYS A 75 -0.68 0.32 -7.50
N VAL A 76 0.46 0.25 -8.19
CA VAL A 76 1.74 0.78 -7.67
C VAL A 76 1.77 2.32 -7.63
N ALA A 77 1.04 2.99 -8.53
CA ALA A 77 0.87 4.43 -8.48
C ALA A 77 0.03 4.85 -7.27
N ALA A 78 -1.01 4.07 -6.95
CA ALA A 78 -1.86 4.27 -5.77
C ALA A 78 -1.08 4.13 -4.46
N GLN A 79 -0.14 3.18 -4.37
CA GLN A 79 0.76 3.08 -3.20
C GLN A 79 1.60 4.37 -3.02
N LEU A 80 2.17 4.88 -4.11
CA LEU A 80 2.97 6.10 -4.06
C LEU A 80 2.11 7.34 -3.75
N GLU A 81 0.89 7.42 -4.29
CA GLU A 81 -0.08 8.48 -3.97
C GLU A 81 -0.47 8.47 -2.49
N VAL A 82 -0.79 7.30 -1.93
CA VAL A 82 -1.07 7.14 -0.50
C VAL A 82 0.11 7.61 0.35
N LEU A 83 1.35 7.28 -0.04
CA LEU A 83 2.54 7.72 0.70
C LEU A 83 2.69 9.25 0.66
N VAL A 84 2.58 9.87 -0.50
CA VAL A 84 2.72 11.33 -0.63
C VAL A 84 1.63 12.06 0.16
N GLU A 85 0.38 11.60 0.10
CA GLU A 85 -0.70 12.16 0.90
C GLU A 85 -0.48 11.93 2.40
N ALA A 86 0.06 10.78 2.82
CA ALA A 86 0.43 10.52 4.20
C ALA A 86 1.51 11.50 4.69
N LEU A 87 2.52 11.81 3.86
CA LEU A 87 3.54 12.81 4.18
C LEU A 87 2.95 14.23 4.26
N ASN A 88 2.01 14.57 3.36
CA ASN A 88 1.30 15.85 3.43
C ASN A 88 0.48 15.98 4.71
N LEU A 89 -0.15 14.91 5.19
CA LEU A 89 -0.86 14.88 6.45
C LEU A 89 0.10 15.05 7.64
N TYR A 90 1.21 14.32 7.64
CA TYR A 90 2.28 14.47 8.64
C TYR A 90 2.78 15.91 8.70
N ALA A 91 3.17 16.50 7.57
CA ALA A 91 3.70 17.87 7.51
C ALA A 91 2.68 18.91 7.96
N ARG A 92 1.39 18.70 7.67
CA ARG A 92 0.33 19.62 8.13
C ARG A 92 0.16 19.59 9.64
N GLU A 93 0.20 18.41 10.24
CA GLU A 93 0.05 18.19 11.69
C GLU A 93 1.28 18.71 12.46
N THR A 94 2.47 18.35 11.99
CA THR A 94 3.74 18.61 12.71
C THR A 94 4.43 19.91 12.31
N LYS A 95 4.01 20.52 11.19
CA LYS A 95 4.72 21.64 10.52
C LYS A 95 6.12 21.28 10.02
N ASP A 96 6.42 19.98 9.92
CA ASP A 96 7.70 19.47 9.45
C ASP A 96 7.62 19.03 7.99
N VAL A 97 8.28 19.80 7.11
CA VAL A 97 8.40 19.51 5.67
C VAL A 97 9.71 18.78 5.33
N SER A 98 10.58 18.50 6.30
CA SER A 98 11.84 17.77 6.07
C SER A 98 11.69 16.41 5.39
N PRO A 99 10.57 15.64 5.52
CA PRO A 99 10.44 14.38 4.81
C PRO A 99 10.46 14.52 3.29
N PHE A 100 10.05 15.67 2.74
CA PHE A 100 10.09 15.95 1.30
C PHE A 100 11.51 16.23 0.79
N HIS A 101 12.40 16.66 1.68
CA HIS A 101 13.81 16.95 1.38
C HIS A 101 14.73 15.75 1.58
N TYR A 102 14.20 14.64 2.11
CA TYR A 102 14.99 13.47 2.47
C TYR A 102 15.63 12.77 1.26
N ILE A 103 14.92 12.72 0.14
CA ILE A 103 15.48 12.34 -1.16
C ILE A 103 15.00 13.31 -2.23
N PRO A 104 15.79 13.56 -3.29
CA PRO A 104 15.42 14.53 -4.31
C PRO A 104 14.07 14.21 -4.97
N LYS A 105 13.18 15.20 -5.11
CA LYS A 105 11.87 15.06 -5.79
C LYS A 105 11.93 14.31 -7.13
N VAL A 106 13.04 14.44 -7.87
CA VAL A 106 13.23 13.75 -9.14
C VAL A 106 13.14 12.22 -9.03
N THR A 107 13.53 11.62 -7.90
CA THR A 107 13.43 10.16 -7.67
C THR A 107 11.99 9.69 -7.48
N TRP A 108 11.10 10.59 -7.07
CA TRP A 108 9.65 10.36 -6.95
C TRP A 108 8.95 10.48 -8.30
N ALA A 109 9.50 11.29 -9.21
CA ALA A 109 8.88 11.59 -10.49
C ALA A 109 9.28 10.61 -11.60
N ARG A 110 10.54 10.15 -11.64
CA ARG A 110 11.10 9.32 -12.72
C ARG A 110 10.88 7.83 -12.51
N LEU A 111 10.83 7.09 -13.61
CA LEU A 111 10.71 5.63 -13.65
C LEU A 111 12.04 4.92 -13.91
N ARG A 112 13.20 5.55 -13.64
CA ARG A 112 14.48 4.84 -13.74
C ARG A 112 14.57 3.72 -12.69
N PRO A 113 15.19 2.57 -12.99
CA PRO A 113 15.19 1.41 -12.09
C PRO A 113 15.65 1.63 -10.65
N LEU A 114 16.56 2.59 -10.45
CA LEU A 114 17.10 2.92 -9.14
C LEU A 114 16.36 4.07 -8.43
N ASP A 115 15.52 4.83 -9.13
CA ASP A 115 14.70 5.89 -8.54
C ASP A 115 13.57 5.28 -7.68
N LEU A 116 13.12 6.00 -6.64
CA LEU A 116 12.11 5.50 -5.70
C LEU A 116 10.86 5.00 -6.44
N ARG A 117 10.34 5.81 -7.37
CA ARG A 117 9.16 5.43 -8.14
C ARG A 117 9.43 4.21 -9.03
N GLY A 118 10.58 4.12 -9.69
CA GLY A 118 10.95 2.93 -10.48
C GLY A 118 11.03 1.66 -9.64
N GLN A 119 11.56 1.75 -8.41
CA GLN A 119 11.62 0.64 -7.46
C GLN A 119 10.24 0.22 -6.94
N ILE A 120 9.34 1.16 -6.66
CA ILE A 120 7.96 0.85 -6.25
C ILE A 120 7.19 0.22 -7.42
N TRP A 121 7.40 0.72 -8.64
CA TRP A 121 6.73 0.25 -9.84
C TRP A 121 7.33 -1.05 -10.40
N MET A 122 8.45 -1.53 -9.82
CA MET A 122 9.13 -2.74 -10.28
C MET A 122 9.41 -2.72 -11.79
N VAL A 123 9.94 -1.59 -12.30
CA VAL A 123 10.31 -1.48 -13.71
C VAL A 123 11.41 -2.49 -14.07
N ASN A 124 11.51 -2.84 -15.35
CA ASN A 124 12.56 -3.76 -15.81
C ASN A 124 13.96 -3.28 -15.39
N GLY A 125 14.77 -4.19 -14.85
CA GLY A 125 16.10 -3.88 -14.33
C GLY A 125 16.12 -3.32 -12.90
N SER A 126 14.96 -3.08 -12.28
CA SER A 126 14.91 -2.64 -10.88
C SER A 126 15.34 -3.77 -9.94
N PRO A 127 16.18 -3.47 -8.92
CA PRO A 127 16.53 -4.46 -7.89
C PRO A 127 15.38 -4.71 -6.89
N SER A 128 14.29 -3.95 -7.00
CA SER A 128 13.19 -3.95 -6.03
C SER A 128 12.13 -5.00 -6.33
N THR A 129 11.52 -5.53 -5.26
CA THR A 129 10.32 -6.39 -5.35
C THR A 129 9.04 -5.64 -4.94
N GLY A 130 9.09 -4.30 -4.94
CA GLY A 130 7.94 -3.43 -4.71
C GLY A 130 8.18 -2.42 -3.60
N ALA A 131 7.09 -1.87 -3.06
CA ALA A 131 7.13 -0.73 -2.16
C ALA A 131 7.96 -0.98 -0.89
N ALA A 132 7.74 -2.12 -0.24
CA ALA A 132 8.46 -2.48 0.98
C ALA A 132 9.98 -2.57 0.78
N HIS A 133 10.44 -3.11 -0.35
CA HIS A 133 11.85 -3.19 -0.68
C HIS A 133 12.42 -1.80 -1.02
N ALA A 134 11.67 -0.99 -1.78
CA ALA A 134 12.04 0.39 -2.08
C ALA A 134 12.23 1.23 -0.80
N PHE A 135 11.29 1.15 0.16
CA PHE A 135 11.41 1.89 1.42
C PHE A 135 12.62 1.44 2.24
N GLU A 136 12.92 0.14 2.26
CA GLU A 136 14.12 -0.36 2.91
C GLU A 136 15.39 0.17 2.20
N ASN A 137 15.46 0.14 0.87
CA ASN A 137 16.61 0.62 0.09
C ASN A 137 16.88 2.11 0.30
N PHE A 138 15.83 2.92 0.41
CA PHE A 138 15.95 4.36 0.71
C PHE A 138 16.02 4.68 2.21
N GLY A 139 16.09 3.68 3.09
CA GLY A 139 16.20 3.92 4.54
C GLY A 139 14.93 4.53 5.17
N MET A 140 13.79 4.45 4.49
CA MET A 140 12.52 5.03 4.94
C MET A 140 11.67 4.05 5.75
N GLY A 141 12.08 2.78 5.85
CA GLY A 141 11.27 1.73 6.44
C GLY A 141 11.93 0.36 6.42
N LYS A 142 11.15 -0.68 6.69
CA LYS A 142 11.63 -2.06 6.73
C LYS A 142 10.64 -3.02 6.09
N ARG A 143 11.19 -4.12 5.54
CA ARG A 143 10.39 -5.29 5.17
C ARG A 143 10.02 -6.09 6.42
N ILE A 144 8.81 -6.63 6.43
CA ILE A 144 8.32 -7.52 7.49
C ILE A 144 7.58 -8.70 6.89
N ALA A 145 7.61 -9.84 7.59
CA ALA A 145 6.89 -11.03 7.17
C ALA A 145 5.37 -10.79 7.13
N PHE A 146 4.66 -11.51 6.26
CA PHE A 146 3.20 -11.38 6.12
C PHE A 146 2.45 -11.52 7.46
N LYS A 147 2.89 -12.43 8.34
CA LYS A 147 2.30 -12.65 9.68
C LYS A 147 2.49 -11.49 10.67
N ASN A 148 3.37 -10.55 10.34
CA ASN A 148 3.68 -9.38 11.18
C ASN A 148 3.07 -8.10 10.61
N LEU A 149 2.31 -8.19 9.50
CA LEU A 149 1.65 -7.02 8.92
C LEU A 149 0.63 -6.43 9.88
N PHE A 150 0.51 -5.11 9.79
CA PHE A 150 -0.46 -4.32 10.52
C PHE A 150 -1.08 -3.30 9.56
N PRO A 151 -2.28 -2.76 9.90
CA PRO A 151 -2.97 -1.81 9.04
C PRO A 151 -2.10 -0.59 8.69
N GLY A 152 -2.02 -0.28 7.39
CA GLY A 152 -1.18 0.78 6.83
C GLY A 152 0.18 0.30 6.32
N THR A 153 0.47 -1.00 6.36
CA THR A 153 1.63 -1.57 5.66
C THR A 153 1.38 -1.67 4.15
N PHE A 154 2.46 -1.59 3.37
CA PHE A 154 2.45 -1.71 1.92
C PHE A 154 2.81 -3.14 1.55
N VAL A 155 2.02 -3.75 0.66
CA VAL A 155 2.20 -5.14 0.25
C VAL A 155 2.29 -5.21 -1.27
N ASN A 156 3.25 -5.98 -1.76
CA ASN A 156 3.29 -6.42 -3.14
C ASN A 156 3.15 -7.95 -3.15
N PHE A 157 2.26 -8.47 -3.99
CA PHE A 157 1.98 -9.90 -4.05
C PHE A 157 1.76 -10.38 -5.47
N ASN A 158 1.96 -11.68 -5.67
CA ASN A 158 1.63 -12.37 -6.91
C ASN A 158 0.36 -13.20 -6.73
N ARG A 159 -0.47 -13.17 -7.76
CA ARG A 159 -1.49 -14.17 -8.07
C ARG A 159 -0.87 -15.23 -8.96
N THR A 160 -1.61 -16.29 -9.23
CA THR A 160 -1.21 -17.32 -10.20
C THR A 160 -0.93 -16.79 -11.62
N ARG A 161 -1.32 -15.55 -11.92
CA ARG A 161 -1.20 -14.94 -13.26
C ARG A 161 -0.54 -13.56 -13.29
N THR A 162 -0.67 -12.74 -12.25
CA THR A 162 -0.22 -11.33 -12.23
C THR A 162 0.16 -10.89 -10.83
N GLY A 163 0.98 -9.85 -10.70
CA GLY A 163 1.26 -9.16 -9.45
C GLY A 163 0.27 -8.04 -9.10
N HIS A 164 0.46 -7.46 -7.92
CA HIS A 164 -0.30 -6.31 -7.43
C HIS A 164 0.45 -5.56 -6.33
N GLY A 165 0.19 -4.27 -6.18
CA GLY A 165 0.68 -3.44 -5.08
C GLY A 165 -0.50 -2.81 -4.33
N VAL A 166 -0.54 -2.96 -3.00
CA VAL A 166 -1.68 -2.57 -2.17
C VAL A 166 -1.26 -1.97 -0.83
N VAL A 167 -2.21 -1.38 -0.12
CA VAL A 167 -2.08 -1.04 1.31
C VAL A 167 -2.93 -2.03 2.12
N PHE A 168 -2.28 -2.76 3.02
CA PHE A 168 -2.92 -3.75 3.90
C PHE A 168 -3.75 -3.06 4.98
N LEU A 169 -4.95 -3.58 5.22
CA LEU A 169 -5.91 -3.03 6.19
C LEU A 169 -6.27 -3.98 7.33
N GLY A 170 -6.03 -5.29 7.17
CA GLY A 170 -6.32 -6.28 8.19
C GLY A 170 -6.37 -7.70 7.61
N TYR A 171 -6.21 -8.69 8.48
CA TYR A 171 -6.40 -10.08 8.09
C TYR A 171 -7.89 -10.42 8.01
N ILE A 172 -8.25 -11.39 7.17
CA ILE A 172 -9.63 -11.88 7.08
C ILE A 172 -9.69 -13.41 7.14
N ASP A 173 -10.80 -13.93 7.64
CA ASP A 173 -11.12 -15.35 7.62
C ASP A 173 -11.79 -15.79 6.30
N LYS A 174 -12.21 -17.07 6.21
CA LYS A 174 -12.87 -17.64 5.03
C LYS A 174 -14.24 -17.04 4.71
N THR A 175 -14.82 -16.25 5.60
CA THR A 175 -16.09 -15.53 5.40
C THR A 175 -15.87 -14.06 5.05
N GLY A 176 -14.62 -13.61 4.99
CA GLY A 176 -14.29 -12.20 4.81
C GLY A 176 -14.58 -11.34 6.05
N ALA A 177 -14.65 -11.97 7.23
CA ALA A 177 -14.70 -11.28 8.52
C ALA A 177 -13.29 -10.88 8.95
N ASP A 178 -13.17 -9.69 9.53
CA ASP A 178 -11.88 -9.15 9.99
C ASP A 178 -11.36 -9.95 11.18
N LEU A 179 -10.05 -10.22 11.20
CA LEU A 179 -9.34 -10.85 12.29
C LEU A 179 -8.42 -9.81 12.96
N SER A 180 -8.30 -9.87 14.29
CA SER A 180 -7.41 -8.96 15.03
C SER A 180 -5.93 -9.23 14.74
N ASP A 181 -5.57 -10.50 14.56
CA ASP A 181 -4.19 -10.92 14.45
C ASP A 181 -4.02 -12.07 13.44
N TYR A 182 -2.77 -12.28 13.03
CA TYR A 182 -2.43 -13.43 12.22
C TYR A 182 -2.63 -14.73 13.02
N SER A 183 -3.32 -15.69 12.42
CA SER A 183 -3.61 -17.00 13.02
C SER A 183 -3.81 -18.07 11.93
N ASN A 184 -4.10 -19.31 12.34
CA ASN A 184 -4.48 -20.38 11.43
C ASN A 184 -5.86 -20.16 10.76
N LEU A 185 -6.64 -19.17 11.20
CA LEU A 185 -7.91 -18.80 10.58
C LEU A 185 -7.75 -17.89 9.36
N VAL A 186 -6.55 -17.33 9.15
CA VAL A 186 -6.29 -16.36 8.08
C VAL A 186 -6.44 -17.02 6.71
N ALA A 187 -7.50 -16.63 6.00
CA ALA A 187 -7.78 -17.02 4.63
C ALA A 187 -7.28 -15.99 3.60
N GLY A 188 -6.93 -14.79 4.07
CA GLY A 188 -6.58 -13.68 3.21
C GLY A 188 -6.39 -12.38 3.98
N PHE A 189 -6.59 -11.26 3.29
CA PHE A 189 -6.51 -9.93 3.90
C PHE A 189 -7.39 -8.90 3.17
N LYS A 190 -7.82 -7.89 3.91
CA LYS A 190 -8.47 -6.69 3.37
C LYS A 190 -7.40 -5.69 2.96
N TYR A 191 -7.57 -5.03 1.82
CA TYR A 191 -6.61 -4.05 1.34
C TYR A 191 -7.28 -2.89 0.58
N PHE A 192 -6.52 -1.81 0.37
CA PHE A 192 -6.84 -0.69 -0.51
C PHE A 192 -5.86 -0.62 -1.68
N SER A 193 -6.37 -0.46 -2.90
CA SER A 193 -5.56 -0.42 -4.14
C SER A 193 -6.35 0.20 -5.28
N ALA A 194 -5.72 0.36 -6.44
CA ALA A 194 -6.40 0.61 -7.72
C ALA A 194 -6.42 -0.66 -8.59
N GLN A 195 -7.56 -0.94 -9.24
CA GLN A 195 -7.78 -2.13 -10.08
C GLN A 195 -9.09 -2.00 -10.88
N GLY A 196 -9.44 -2.98 -11.71
CA GLY A 196 -10.63 -2.96 -12.56
C GLY A 196 -10.38 -2.37 -13.93
N MET A 197 -9.33 -2.85 -14.62
CA MET A 197 -9.04 -2.45 -16.00
C MET A 197 -10.28 -2.61 -16.90
N GLY A 198 -10.69 -1.52 -17.56
CA GLY A 198 -11.84 -1.52 -18.47
C GLY A 198 -13.21 -1.59 -17.80
N LYS A 199 -13.29 -1.46 -16.47
CA LYS A 199 -14.55 -1.50 -15.73
C LYS A 199 -15.03 -0.10 -15.36
N PRO A 200 -16.35 0.17 -15.42
CA PRO A 200 -16.90 1.48 -15.12
C PRO A 200 -16.69 1.91 -13.66
N ASP A 201 -16.47 0.94 -12.77
CA ASP A 201 -16.21 1.14 -11.35
C ASP A 201 -14.79 0.69 -10.95
N GLY A 202 -13.88 0.65 -11.93
CA GLY A 202 -12.44 0.46 -11.71
C GLY A 202 -11.77 1.71 -11.13
N GLY A 203 -10.53 1.59 -10.69
CA GLY A 203 -9.76 2.61 -9.97
C GLY A 203 -9.61 2.27 -8.49
N LEU A 204 -9.41 3.29 -7.66
CA LEU A 204 -9.18 3.12 -6.22
C LEU A 204 -10.38 2.47 -5.51
N GLY A 205 -10.11 1.56 -4.57
CA GLY A 205 -11.14 0.98 -3.73
C GLY A 205 -10.63 -0.10 -2.76
N TYR A 206 -11.54 -0.54 -1.91
CA TYR A 206 -11.32 -1.62 -0.95
C TYR A 206 -11.57 -2.97 -1.60
N ARG A 207 -10.83 -4.00 -1.17
CA ARG A 207 -10.97 -5.38 -1.63
C ARG A 207 -10.71 -6.39 -0.52
N TRP A 208 -11.28 -7.58 -0.71
CA TRP A 208 -11.08 -8.76 0.13
C TRP A 208 -10.27 -9.78 -0.66
N GLY A 209 -8.97 -9.80 -0.39
CA GLY A 209 -8.02 -10.69 -1.04
C GLY A 209 -8.02 -12.07 -0.38
N PHE A 210 -8.15 -13.15 -1.15
CA PHE A 210 -8.12 -14.53 -0.66
C PHE A 210 -6.95 -15.30 -1.25
N PHE A 211 -6.27 -16.05 -0.38
CA PHE A 211 -5.21 -16.95 -0.80
C PHE A 211 -5.76 -18.10 -1.65
N ALA A 212 -4.99 -18.54 -2.63
CA ALA A 212 -5.36 -19.61 -3.55
C ALA A 212 -5.74 -20.91 -2.81
N ASP A 213 -5.02 -21.23 -1.73
CA ASP A 213 -5.27 -22.39 -0.87
C ASP A 213 -6.54 -22.26 0.01
N ALA A 214 -7.05 -21.04 0.19
CA ALA A 214 -8.27 -20.77 0.94
C ALA A 214 -9.53 -20.79 0.06
N GLY A 215 -9.37 -20.82 -1.28
CA GLY A 215 -10.46 -20.76 -2.24
C GLY A 215 -10.98 -19.35 -2.49
N CYS A 216 -12.17 -19.25 -3.05
CA CYS A 216 -12.82 -17.97 -3.39
C CYS A 216 -14.25 -17.96 -2.85
N PRO A 217 -14.47 -17.61 -1.57
CA PRO A 217 -15.78 -17.67 -0.93
C PRO A 217 -16.75 -16.67 -1.56
N SER A 218 -18.04 -16.94 -1.48
CA SER A 218 -19.06 -15.94 -1.82
C SER A 218 -19.11 -14.87 -0.73
N LEU A 219 -19.13 -13.60 -1.12
CA LEU A 219 -19.28 -12.46 -0.20
C LEU A 219 -20.53 -11.65 -0.57
N PRO A 220 -21.04 -10.81 0.36
CA PRO A 220 -22.00 -9.76 0.04
C PRO A 220 -21.57 -8.92 -1.18
N ALA A 221 -22.54 -8.44 -1.96
CA ALA A 221 -22.28 -7.77 -3.24
C ALA A 221 -21.47 -6.46 -3.12
N ASP A 222 -21.45 -5.84 -1.94
CA ASP A 222 -20.65 -4.65 -1.63
C ASP A 222 -19.17 -4.97 -1.33
N LYS A 223 -18.82 -6.25 -1.18
CA LYS A 223 -17.45 -6.71 -0.92
C LYS A 223 -16.85 -7.38 -2.15
N LYS A 224 -16.11 -6.58 -2.93
CA LYS A 224 -15.36 -7.07 -4.09
C LYS A 224 -14.18 -7.96 -3.69
N ARG A 225 -14.12 -9.16 -4.25
CA ARG A 225 -13.09 -10.18 -3.95
C ARG A 225 -11.91 -10.09 -4.91
N ASP A 226 -10.75 -10.47 -4.39
CA ASP A 226 -9.54 -10.75 -5.19
C ASP A 226 -8.96 -12.11 -4.81
N CYS A 227 -9.29 -13.14 -5.59
CA CYS A 227 -8.94 -14.52 -5.28
C CYS A 227 -7.70 -14.99 -6.03
N GLY A 228 -7.05 -16.02 -5.48
CA GLY A 228 -5.90 -16.66 -6.11
C GLY A 228 -4.56 -16.01 -5.77
N ILE A 229 -4.51 -15.26 -4.67
CA ILE A 229 -3.27 -14.71 -4.12
C ILE A 229 -2.38 -15.87 -3.68
N ILE A 230 -1.11 -15.85 -4.05
CA ILE A 230 -0.17 -16.89 -3.65
C ILE A 230 0.23 -16.64 -2.19
N ARG A 231 -0.12 -17.57 -1.30
CA ARG A 231 0.41 -17.57 0.07
C ARG A 231 1.89 -17.98 0.00
N SER A 232 2.78 -17.12 0.47
CA SER A 232 4.22 -17.40 0.45
C SER A 232 4.96 -16.66 1.56
N GLU A 233 6.05 -17.24 2.03
CA GLU A 233 7.07 -16.54 2.83
C GLU A 233 8.20 -15.97 1.94
N ALA A 234 8.18 -16.26 0.64
CA ALA A 234 9.17 -15.77 -0.29
C ALA A 234 8.89 -14.30 -0.66
N ASN A 235 9.87 -13.42 -0.39
CA ASN A 235 9.78 -11.97 -0.58
C ASN A 235 9.69 -11.51 -2.06
N ASN A 236 9.71 -12.44 -3.02
CA ASN A 236 9.44 -12.18 -4.43
C ASN A 236 8.00 -12.54 -4.84
N LEU A 237 7.22 -13.21 -3.98
CA LEU A 237 5.84 -13.62 -4.23
C LEU A 237 4.84 -12.92 -3.31
N LEU A 238 5.25 -12.64 -2.07
CA LEU A 238 4.45 -11.89 -1.10
C LEU A 238 5.41 -11.13 -0.19
N VAL A 239 5.53 -9.83 -0.42
CA VAL A 239 6.40 -8.94 0.35
C VAL A 239 5.56 -7.86 0.99
N GLY A 240 5.80 -7.62 2.27
CA GLY A 240 5.18 -6.52 3.00
C GLY A 240 6.21 -5.71 3.76
N GLY A 241 5.85 -4.48 4.07
CA GLY A 241 6.71 -3.54 4.75
C GLY A 241 5.97 -2.28 5.15
N TYR A 242 6.63 -1.42 5.88
CA TYR A 242 6.05 -0.17 6.34
C TYR A 242 7.04 0.97 6.08
N VAL A 243 6.50 2.19 6.13
CA VAL A 243 7.30 3.42 6.19
C VAL A 243 7.37 3.82 7.66
N ALA A 244 8.58 4.00 8.19
CA ALA A 244 8.82 4.44 9.55
C ALA A 244 8.45 5.92 9.70
N MET A 245 8.36 6.42 10.93
CA MET A 245 8.29 7.87 11.15
C MET A 245 9.52 8.57 10.56
N PRO A 246 9.41 9.80 10.01
CA PRO A 246 10.52 10.46 9.33
C PRO A 246 11.79 10.66 10.18
N ASN A 247 11.63 10.86 11.49
CA ASN A 247 12.75 10.97 12.43
C ASN A 247 13.51 9.65 12.66
N MET A 248 13.05 8.54 12.10
CA MET A 248 13.70 7.22 12.13
C MET A 248 14.34 6.84 10.80
N TRP A 249 14.29 7.72 9.80
CA TRP A 249 14.83 7.43 8.48
C TRP A 249 16.36 7.48 8.46
N ASP A 250 16.97 6.55 7.74
CA ASP A 250 18.42 6.37 7.62
C ASP A 250 18.99 7.22 6.47
N ALA A 251 19.33 8.47 6.79
CA ALA A 251 19.81 9.45 5.82
C ALA A 251 21.11 9.01 5.11
N GLU A 252 21.98 8.24 5.76
CA GLU A 252 23.20 7.72 5.14
C GLU A 252 22.85 6.71 4.03
N LYS A 253 21.89 5.81 4.32
CA LYS A 253 21.40 4.84 3.34
C LYS A 253 20.70 5.53 2.16
N ALA A 254 19.89 6.54 2.43
CA ALA A 254 19.26 7.35 1.36
C ALA A 254 20.30 8.06 0.48
N ALA A 255 21.30 8.68 1.10
CA ALA A 255 22.39 9.36 0.38
C ALA A 255 23.18 8.38 -0.49
N ALA A 256 23.50 7.19 0.03
CA ALA A 256 24.18 6.13 -0.72
C ALA A 256 23.34 5.67 -1.93
N GLN A 257 22.03 5.51 -1.74
CA GLN A 257 21.11 5.16 -2.82
C GLN A 257 21.08 6.25 -3.89
N VAL A 258 20.91 7.53 -3.52
CA VAL A 258 20.89 8.65 -4.46
C VAL A 258 22.23 8.78 -5.20
N LEU A 259 23.36 8.59 -4.51
CA LEU A 259 24.67 8.58 -5.13
C LEU A 259 24.76 7.46 -6.18
N SER A 260 24.31 6.25 -5.85
CA SER A 260 24.29 5.12 -6.79
C SER A 260 23.49 5.44 -8.07
N ASN A 261 22.37 6.17 -7.94
CA ASN A 261 21.55 6.58 -9.07
C ASN A 261 22.27 7.60 -9.98
N ASN A 262 23.15 8.43 -9.41
CA ASN A 262 23.85 9.49 -10.13
C ASN A 262 25.12 9.01 -10.81
N VAL A 263 25.77 7.97 -10.27
CA VAL A 263 27.01 7.41 -10.82
C VAL A 263 26.77 6.17 -11.70
N ALA A 264 25.54 5.66 -11.77
CA ALA A 264 25.19 4.58 -12.68
C ALA A 264 25.50 5.00 -14.13
N THR A 265 26.27 4.17 -14.84
CA THR A 265 26.62 4.36 -16.25
C THR A 265 25.94 3.34 -17.16
N ASP A 266 25.36 2.27 -16.60
CA ASP A 266 24.62 1.28 -17.34
C ASP A 266 23.35 1.92 -17.94
N PRO A 267 23.17 1.90 -19.28
CA PRO A 267 21.94 2.36 -19.92
C PRO A 267 20.69 1.73 -19.31
N ALA A 268 20.75 0.45 -18.95
CA ALA A 268 19.61 -0.26 -18.35
C ALA A 268 19.14 0.37 -17.03
N LEU A 269 20.04 1.03 -16.28
CA LEU A 269 19.75 1.68 -14.99
C LEU A 269 19.50 3.19 -15.09
N THR A 270 19.91 3.80 -16.20
CA THR A 270 19.88 5.27 -16.38
C THR A 270 18.76 5.76 -17.29
N THR A 271 18.19 4.89 -18.13
CA THR A 271 17.01 5.21 -18.95
C THR A 271 15.72 5.08 -18.16
N GLU A 272 14.68 5.81 -18.57
CA GLU A 272 13.32 5.60 -18.05
C GLU A 272 12.91 4.14 -18.25
N GLY A 273 12.57 3.46 -17.15
CA GLY A 273 12.20 2.07 -17.17
C GLY A 273 10.80 1.87 -17.72
N THR A 274 10.58 0.70 -18.32
CA THR A 274 9.23 0.24 -18.69
C THR A 274 8.65 -0.56 -17.55
N LEU A 275 7.40 -0.26 -17.20
CA LEU A 275 6.62 -1.11 -16.31
C LEU A 275 6.52 -2.50 -16.93
N ASN A 276 6.72 -3.51 -16.11
CA ASN A 276 6.46 -4.86 -16.55
C ASN A 276 4.97 -5.20 -16.35
N GLU A 277 4.16 -4.91 -17.37
CA GLU A 277 2.70 -5.09 -17.35
C GLU A 277 2.25 -6.54 -17.12
N SER A 278 3.11 -7.53 -17.40
CA SER A 278 2.82 -8.93 -17.07
C SER A 278 2.63 -9.16 -15.57
N TYR A 279 3.23 -8.28 -14.74
CA TYR A 279 3.03 -8.28 -13.30
C TYR A 279 1.88 -7.37 -12.85
N PHE A 280 1.20 -6.59 -13.70
CA PHE A 280 0.22 -5.60 -13.22
C PHE A 280 -0.97 -5.41 -14.16
N SER A 281 -1.73 -6.47 -14.45
CA SER A 281 -2.94 -6.34 -15.27
C SER A 281 -4.08 -5.56 -14.61
N GLY A 282 -4.08 -5.47 -13.27
CA GLY A 282 -5.14 -4.81 -12.51
C GLY A 282 -6.52 -5.46 -12.63
N ILE A 283 -6.60 -6.71 -13.07
CA ILE A 283 -7.86 -7.47 -13.12
C ILE A 283 -7.95 -8.35 -11.88
N THR A 284 -9.06 -8.28 -11.16
CA THR A 284 -9.37 -9.18 -10.04
C THR A 284 -10.63 -9.99 -10.31
N THR A 285 -11.04 -10.81 -9.33
CA THR A 285 -12.13 -11.78 -9.50
C THR A 285 -13.48 -11.11 -9.78
N ASP A 286 -13.78 -10.03 -9.07
CA ASP A 286 -15.08 -9.34 -9.16
C ASP A 286 -14.99 -8.00 -9.91
N ASP A 287 -13.95 -7.80 -10.72
CA ASP A 287 -13.85 -6.65 -11.63
C ASP A 287 -14.50 -6.96 -12.98
#